data_AF-A0A8H9YAU2-F1
#
_entry.id   AF-A0A8H9YAU2-F1
#
_cell.length_a   1.000
_cell.length_b   1.000
_cell.length_c   1.000
_cell.angle_alpha   90.00
_cell.angle_beta   90.00
_cell.angle_gamma   90.00
#
_symmetry.space_group_name_H-M   'P 1'
#
loop_
_entity.id
_entity.type
_entity.pdbx_description
1 polymer ?
#
loop_
_entity_poly.entity_id
_entity_poly.type
_entity_poly.pdbx_seq_one_letter_code
_entity_poly.pdbx_strand_id
1 'polypeptide(L)'
;MTKTSLLRRAVSASLATAAITGGLSVISTGTATAAVSHEQCVAATAAAEAGRPIENVEAFRLPRTFINKDHELRIYFKGENPNPAAVTKAVNDWNTALKGRVTLRMVTDPSEADVTMVNDPGPLSWYAGRLDIRTGLIEVYLSRLRGESAPKVVAHELGHALGSIDTGCVSTLMSGQPDSAPAYTPTPLDVAIILQGRY
;
A
#
# COMPACT_ATOMS: atom_id res chain seq x y z
N MET A 1 -24.76 76.01 1.24
CA MET A 1 -25.22 76.27 2.62
C MET A 1 -25.34 74.95 3.36
N THR A 2 -25.16 74.99 4.67
CA THR A 2 -24.69 73.96 5.61
C THR A 2 -25.73 72.94 6.10
N LYS A 3 -25.25 71.70 6.30
CA LYS A 3 -25.49 70.71 7.39
C LYS A 3 -26.91 70.42 7.89
N THR A 4 -27.27 69.13 7.86
CA THR A 4 -27.63 68.36 9.08
C THR A 4 -27.45 66.85 8.90
N SER A 5 -26.62 66.25 9.76
CA SER A 5 -26.62 64.80 10.04
C SER A 5 -27.81 64.44 10.93
N LEU A 6 -28.25 63.18 10.93
CA LEU A 6 -28.53 62.43 12.16
C LEU A 6 -28.72 60.94 11.84
N LEU A 7 -27.85 60.12 12.43
CA LEU A 7 -28.02 58.67 12.52
C LEU A 7 -29.33 58.32 13.25
N ARG A 8 -30.04 57.30 12.77
CA ARG A 8 -30.81 56.39 13.63
C ARG A 8 -30.54 54.94 13.24
N ARG A 9 -29.98 54.21 14.20
CA ARG A 9 -29.82 52.76 14.22
C ARG A 9 -31.19 52.08 14.22
N ALA A 10 -31.31 50.99 13.47
CA ALA A 10 -32.06 49.82 13.90
C ALA A 10 -31.26 48.59 13.48
N VAL A 11 -30.69 47.94 14.49
CA VAL A 11 -29.98 46.67 14.41
C VAL A 11 -31.05 45.59 14.44
N SER A 12 -31.20 44.83 13.36
CA SER A 12 -31.96 43.58 13.41
C SER A 12 -31.03 42.49 13.91
N ALA A 13 -31.12 42.22 15.21
CA ALA A 13 -30.64 41.00 15.82
C ALA A 13 -31.65 39.87 15.52
N SER A 14 -31.19 38.79 14.92
CA SER A 14 -31.90 37.51 14.96
C SER A 14 -31.04 36.53 15.74
N LEU A 15 -31.66 35.99 16.80
CA LEU A 15 -31.06 35.15 17.81
C LEU A 15 -30.57 33.80 17.26
N ALA A 16 -29.52 33.31 17.91
CA ALA A 16 -28.90 32.02 17.73
C ALA A 16 -29.85 30.84 17.97
N THR A 17 -29.57 29.72 17.30
CA THR A 17 -29.79 28.39 17.86
C THR A 17 -28.51 27.59 17.68
N ALA A 18 -27.71 27.54 18.74
CA ALA A 18 -26.68 26.52 18.91
C ALA A 18 -27.38 25.23 19.35
N ALA A 19 -27.38 24.22 18.50
CA ALA A 19 -27.60 22.84 18.90
C ALA A 19 -26.24 22.14 18.93
N ILE A 20 -25.66 22.04 20.12
CA ILE A 20 -24.59 21.11 20.45
C ILE A 20 -25.29 19.85 20.93
N THR A 21 -25.23 18.76 20.16
CA THR A 21 -25.47 17.41 20.68
C THR A 21 -24.89 16.34 19.73
N GLY A 22 -23.88 15.62 20.24
CA GLY A 22 -23.48 14.27 19.82
C GLY A 22 -22.76 14.17 18.47
N GLY A 23 -21.44 14.17 18.38
CA GLY A 23 -20.60 13.23 19.10
C GLY A 23 -20.56 11.87 18.39
N LEU A 24 -20.14 11.85 17.13
CA LEU A 24 -19.46 10.70 16.54
C LEU A 24 -18.12 11.21 16.05
N SER A 25 -17.19 11.37 17.00
CA SER A 25 -15.78 11.28 16.68
C SER A 25 -15.59 9.87 16.09
N VAL A 26 -15.51 9.78 14.76
CA VAL A 26 -14.90 8.60 14.16
C VAL A 26 -13.45 8.68 14.59
N ILE A 27 -13.12 7.94 15.64
CA ILE A 27 -11.76 7.67 16.04
C ILE A 27 -11.18 6.87 14.87
N SER A 28 -10.55 7.57 13.94
CA SER A 28 -9.62 6.96 12.98
C SER A 28 -8.38 6.58 13.78
N THR A 29 -8.42 5.42 14.44
CA THR A 29 -7.20 4.76 14.90
C THR A 29 -6.57 4.05 13.72
N GLY A 30 -5.89 4.85 12.91
CA GLY A 30 -5.06 4.44 11.81
C GLY A 30 -4.59 5.73 11.16
N THR A 31 -3.33 6.09 11.32
CA THR A 31 -2.70 7.19 10.58
C THR A 31 -2.91 6.91 9.09
N ALA A 32 -3.96 7.50 8.52
CA ALA A 32 -4.19 7.49 7.09
C ALA A 32 -3.04 8.29 6.47
N THR A 33 -2.04 7.59 5.94
CA THR A 33 -1.17 8.17 4.92
C THR A 33 -2.11 8.69 3.84
N ALA A 34 -2.06 9.99 3.55
CA ALA A 34 -2.93 10.59 2.53
C ALA A 34 -2.83 9.75 1.25
N ALA A 35 -3.98 9.24 0.77
CA ALA A 35 -4.00 8.43 -0.44
C ALA A 35 -3.35 9.22 -1.59
N VAL A 36 -2.47 8.55 -2.35
CA VAL A 36 -1.81 9.16 -3.51
C VAL A 36 -2.87 9.65 -4.49
N SER A 37 -2.78 10.90 -4.92
CA SER A 37 -3.74 11.48 -5.86
C SER A 37 -3.58 10.88 -7.26
N HIS A 38 -4.62 11.00 -8.09
CA HIS A 38 -4.54 10.54 -9.48
C HIS A 38 -3.41 11.23 -10.25
N GLU A 39 -3.22 12.54 -10.07
CA GLU A 39 -2.15 13.30 -10.70
C GLU A 39 -0.77 12.81 -10.26
N GLN A 40 -0.60 12.49 -8.98
CA GLN A 40 0.63 11.91 -8.45
C GLN A 40 0.91 10.54 -9.08
N CYS A 41 -0.12 9.68 -9.23
CA CYS A 41 0.02 8.40 -9.92
C CYS A 41 0.46 8.56 -11.37
N VAL A 42 -0.16 9.47 -12.13
CA VAL A 42 0.18 9.73 -13.54
C VAL A 42 1.63 10.22 -13.67
N ALA A 43 2.00 11.21 -12.86
CA ALA A 43 3.36 11.77 -12.88
C ALA A 43 4.42 10.74 -12.49
N ALA A 44 4.18 9.98 -11.42
CA ALA A 44 5.10 8.95 -10.95
C ALA A 44 5.25 7.81 -11.95
N THR A 45 4.16 7.37 -12.58
CA THR A 45 4.18 6.34 -13.63
C THR A 45 5.03 6.80 -14.82
N ALA A 46 4.76 8.00 -15.33
CA ALA A 46 5.52 8.55 -16.46
C ALA A 46 7.00 8.78 -16.12
N ALA A 47 7.33 9.15 -14.88
CA ALA A 47 8.70 9.24 -14.42
C ALA A 47 9.37 7.85 -14.40
N ALA A 48 8.72 6.86 -13.81
CA ALA A 48 9.24 5.50 -13.69
C ALA A 48 9.44 4.82 -15.06
N GLU A 49 8.49 4.96 -15.98
CA GLU A 49 8.61 4.46 -17.37
C GLU A 49 9.77 5.09 -18.13
N ALA A 50 10.02 6.39 -17.88
CA ALA A 50 11.16 7.10 -18.45
C ALA A 50 12.49 6.84 -17.71
N GLY A 51 12.50 5.99 -16.68
CA GLY A 51 13.68 5.74 -15.83
C GLY A 51 14.13 6.95 -15.02
N ARG A 52 13.25 7.93 -14.80
CA ARG A 52 13.53 9.14 -14.02
C ARG A 52 13.15 8.97 -12.54
N PRO A 53 13.77 9.73 -11.64
CA PRO A 53 13.35 9.77 -10.24
C PRO A 53 11.86 10.15 -10.08
N ILE A 54 11.18 9.51 -9.13
CA ILE A 54 9.81 9.85 -8.74
C ILE A 54 9.90 10.99 -7.73
N GLU A 55 9.26 12.10 -8.05
CA GLU A 55 9.15 13.22 -7.11
C GLU A 55 8.27 12.81 -5.92
N ASN A 56 8.72 13.14 -4.70
CA ASN A 56 8.02 12.79 -3.45
C ASN A 56 7.71 11.29 -3.31
N VAL A 57 8.70 10.42 -3.62
CA VAL A 57 8.56 8.96 -3.53
C VAL A 57 8.09 8.46 -2.15
N GLU A 58 8.35 9.22 -1.08
CA GLU A 58 7.90 8.89 0.29
C GLU A 58 6.38 8.79 0.41
N ALA A 59 5.60 9.47 -0.46
CA ALA A 59 4.14 9.33 -0.48
C ALA A 59 3.66 7.93 -0.91
N PHE A 60 4.54 7.13 -1.53
CA PHE A 60 4.26 5.78 -2.02
C PHE A 60 4.81 4.69 -1.09
N ARG A 61 5.38 5.06 0.07
CA ARG A 61 6.16 4.16 0.90
C ARG A 61 5.56 3.95 2.28
N LEU A 62 5.68 2.72 2.75
CA LEU A 62 5.48 2.40 4.16
C LEU A 62 6.63 2.99 4.98
N PRO A 63 6.43 3.23 6.29
CA PRO A 63 7.48 3.71 7.19
C PRO A 63 8.69 2.77 7.33
N ARG A 64 8.60 1.55 6.78
CA ARG A 64 9.55 0.46 6.94
C ARG A 64 9.54 -0.43 5.70
N THR A 65 10.69 -1.03 5.43
CA THR A 65 10.85 -2.22 4.57
C THR A 65 11.40 -3.40 5.38
N PHE A 66 11.28 -4.61 4.85
CA PHE A 66 11.93 -5.81 5.36
C PHE A 66 13.13 -6.26 4.52
N ILE A 67 13.55 -5.45 3.53
CA ILE A 67 14.81 -5.66 2.82
C ILE A 67 15.95 -5.56 3.83
N ASN A 68 16.75 -6.61 3.94
CA ASN A 68 17.87 -6.67 4.84
C ASN A 68 19.10 -5.94 4.27
N LYS A 69 20.15 -5.84 5.09
CA LYS A 69 21.40 -5.15 4.75
C LYS A 69 22.15 -5.71 3.54
N ASP A 70 21.85 -6.95 3.14
CA ASP A 70 22.46 -7.63 2.00
C ASP A 70 21.61 -7.45 0.72
N HIS A 71 20.62 -6.53 0.77
CA HIS A 71 19.64 -6.26 -0.28
C HIS A 71 18.75 -7.46 -0.62
N GLU A 72 18.46 -8.31 0.37
CA GLU A 72 17.57 -9.45 0.21
C GLU A 72 16.29 -9.31 1.04
N LEU A 73 15.21 -9.93 0.59
CA LEU A 73 14.03 -10.22 1.38
C LEU A 73 13.90 -11.76 1.49
N ARG A 74 14.19 -12.30 2.69
CA ARG A 74 14.10 -13.72 2.97
C ARG A 74 12.73 -14.08 3.52
N ILE A 75 12.04 -15.00 2.86
CA ILE A 75 10.64 -15.31 3.10
C ILE A 75 10.56 -16.75 3.58
N TYR A 76 10.03 -16.96 4.79
CA TYR A 76 9.68 -18.30 5.27
C TYR A 76 8.19 -18.55 5.11
N PHE A 77 7.81 -19.67 4.49
CA PHE A 77 6.41 -20.10 4.46
C PHE A 77 6.14 -21.05 5.62
N LYS A 78 5.28 -20.64 6.56
CA LYS A 78 4.92 -21.44 7.73
C LYS A 78 3.65 -22.25 7.47
N GLY A 79 3.76 -23.57 7.68
CA GLY A 79 2.63 -24.49 7.58
C GLY A 79 2.34 -24.96 6.15
N GLU A 80 1.12 -25.44 5.91
CA GLU A 80 0.72 -25.96 4.61
C GLU A 80 0.57 -24.82 3.58
N ASN A 81 1.21 -24.98 2.42
CA ASN A 81 1.04 -24.11 1.28
C ASN A 81 0.15 -24.80 0.23
N PRO A 82 -1.15 -24.46 0.13
CA PRO A 82 -2.04 -25.09 -0.84
C PRO A 82 -1.79 -24.63 -2.28
N ASN A 83 -0.94 -23.61 -2.50
CA ASN A 83 -0.60 -23.11 -3.83
C ASN A 83 0.88 -22.67 -3.91
N PRO A 84 1.83 -23.62 -3.86
CA PRO A 84 3.26 -23.32 -3.84
C PRO A 84 3.76 -22.67 -5.14
N ALA A 85 3.11 -22.98 -6.27
CA ALA A 85 3.42 -22.38 -7.55
C ALA A 85 3.12 -20.87 -7.58
N ALA A 86 2.05 -20.43 -6.92
CA ALA A 86 1.72 -19.00 -6.83
C ALA A 86 2.78 -18.21 -6.06
N VAL A 87 3.25 -18.74 -4.93
CA VAL A 87 4.32 -18.11 -4.14
C VAL A 87 5.62 -18.04 -4.93
N THR A 88 5.99 -19.16 -5.58
CA THR A 88 7.18 -19.23 -6.43
C THR A 88 7.11 -18.22 -7.58
N LYS A 89 5.97 -18.13 -8.26
CA LYS A 89 5.76 -17.18 -9.36
C LYS A 89 5.89 -15.74 -8.88
N ALA A 90 5.24 -15.37 -7.78
CA ALA A 90 5.31 -14.02 -7.23
C ALA A 90 6.74 -13.59 -6.88
N VAL A 91 7.52 -14.48 -6.26
CA VAL A 91 8.95 -14.25 -5.98
C VAL A 91 9.75 -14.06 -7.27
N ASN A 92 9.51 -14.90 -8.29
CA ASN A 92 10.20 -14.80 -9.57
C ASN A 92 9.84 -13.52 -10.35
N ASP A 93 8.58 -13.10 -10.32
CA ASP A 93 8.11 -11.87 -10.98
C ASP A 93 8.82 -10.64 -10.39
N TRP A 94 8.93 -10.56 -9.05
CA TRP A 94 9.70 -9.52 -8.36
C TRP A 94 11.19 -9.58 -8.67
N ASN A 95 11.81 -10.75 -8.60
CA ASN A 95 13.23 -10.91 -8.93
C ASN A 95 13.56 -10.46 -10.36
N THR A 96 12.68 -10.82 -11.31
CA THR A 96 12.79 -10.40 -12.72
C THR A 96 12.69 -8.88 -12.85
N ALA A 97 11.73 -8.27 -12.17
CA ALA A 97 11.49 -6.83 -12.23
C ALA A 97 12.61 -6.01 -11.53
N LEU A 98 13.14 -6.50 -10.42
CA LEU A 98 14.17 -5.84 -9.62
C LEU A 98 15.58 -5.97 -10.22
N LYS A 99 15.79 -6.98 -11.09
CA LYS A 99 17.04 -7.23 -11.83
C LYS A 99 18.26 -7.36 -10.90
N GLY A 100 18.09 -8.05 -9.77
CA GLY A 100 19.15 -8.34 -8.80
C GLY A 100 19.58 -7.17 -7.91
N ARG A 101 18.97 -5.98 -8.05
CA ARG A 101 19.23 -4.84 -7.16
C ARG A 101 18.65 -5.05 -5.76
N VAL A 102 17.58 -5.84 -5.69
CA VAL A 102 17.02 -6.46 -4.49
C VAL A 102 16.63 -7.88 -4.90
N THR A 103 16.88 -8.87 -4.04
CA THR A 103 16.55 -10.27 -4.30
C THR A 103 15.53 -10.79 -3.30
N LEU A 104 14.55 -11.57 -3.77
CA LEU A 104 13.60 -12.28 -2.93
C LEU A 104 13.97 -13.76 -2.93
N ARG A 105 13.98 -14.38 -1.76
CA ARG A 105 14.32 -15.80 -1.61
C ARG A 105 13.43 -16.49 -0.59
N MET A 106 12.94 -17.67 -0.96
CA MET A 106 12.32 -18.57 0.01
C MET A 106 13.41 -19.25 0.85
N VAL A 107 13.25 -19.21 2.17
CA VAL A 107 14.09 -19.93 3.13
C VAL A 107 13.29 -21.04 3.81
N THR A 108 14.00 -22.09 4.25
CA THR A 108 13.40 -23.24 4.93
C THR A 108 13.52 -23.15 6.44
N ASP A 109 14.50 -22.40 6.96
CA ASP A 109 14.66 -22.15 8.37
C ASP A 109 13.97 -20.83 8.76
N PRO A 110 12.99 -20.82 9.68
CA PRO A 110 12.32 -19.60 10.11
C PRO A 110 13.26 -18.57 10.76
N SER A 111 14.41 -19.00 11.32
CA SER A 111 15.37 -18.08 11.94
C SER A 111 16.16 -17.24 10.93
N GLU A 112 16.18 -17.65 9.66
CA GLU A 112 16.79 -16.88 8.57
C GLU A 112 15.80 -15.88 7.94
N ALA A 113 14.52 -15.92 8.31
CA ALA A 113 13.47 -15.17 7.63
C ALA A 113 13.42 -13.70 8.07
N ASP A 114 13.28 -12.81 7.09
CA ASP A 114 12.97 -11.39 7.33
C ASP A 114 11.44 -11.20 7.46
N VAL A 115 10.66 -12.01 6.73
CA VAL A 115 9.20 -12.08 6.81
C VAL A 115 8.71 -13.53 6.85
N THR A 116 7.59 -13.75 7.54
CA THR A 116 6.90 -15.04 7.57
C THR A 116 5.59 -14.96 6.82
N MET A 117 5.34 -15.89 5.92
CA MET A 117 4.09 -16.03 5.18
C MET A 117 3.30 -17.23 5.71
N VAL A 118 1.98 -17.09 5.82
CA VAL A 118 1.05 -18.18 6.18
C VAL A 118 -0.13 -18.23 5.21
N ASN A 119 -0.67 -19.42 4.99
CA ASN A 119 -2.03 -19.57 4.49
C ASN A 119 -2.99 -19.38 5.67
N ASP A 120 -3.62 -18.21 5.76
CA ASP A 120 -4.74 -17.98 6.67
C ASP A 120 -6.03 -18.03 5.86
N PRO A 121 -6.91 -19.03 6.02
CA PRO A 121 -8.13 -19.08 5.25
C PRO A 121 -9.15 -18.00 5.64
N GLY A 122 -9.02 -17.39 6.83
CA GLY A 122 -9.83 -16.31 7.41
C GLY A 122 -11.36 -16.30 7.20
N PRO A 123 -12.10 -15.42 7.88
CA PRO A 123 -13.47 -15.09 7.49
C PRO A 123 -13.46 -14.26 6.20
N LEU A 124 -14.41 -14.53 5.29
CA LEU A 124 -14.46 -14.08 3.89
C LEU A 124 -14.41 -12.56 3.64
N SER A 125 -14.56 -11.70 4.65
CA SER A 125 -15.16 -10.39 4.43
C SER A 125 -14.23 -9.17 4.41
N TRP A 126 -12.91 -9.27 4.56
CA TRP A 126 -12.10 -8.04 4.69
C TRP A 126 -10.86 -7.90 3.80
N TYR A 127 -10.15 -8.95 3.39
CA TYR A 127 -8.99 -8.84 2.49
C TYR A 127 -8.58 -10.22 1.92
N ALA A 128 -7.93 -10.24 0.76
CA ALA A 128 -7.38 -11.47 0.15
C ALA A 128 -5.97 -11.81 0.66
N GLY A 129 -5.26 -10.79 1.13
CA GLY A 129 -3.98 -10.88 1.80
C GLY A 129 -3.77 -9.65 2.69
N ARG A 130 -2.82 -9.72 3.61
CA ARG A 130 -2.32 -8.55 4.35
C ARG A 130 -0.90 -8.77 4.83
N LEU A 131 -0.17 -7.67 5.01
CA LEU A 131 1.07 -7.60 5.78
C LEU A 131 0.83 -6.88 7.12
N ASP A 132 1.24 -7.51 8.22
CA ASP A 132 1.49 -6.79 9.47
C ASP A 132 2.90 -6.20 9.47
N ILE A 133 2.99 -4.90 9.22
CA ILE A 133 4.26 -4.15 9.15
C ILE A 133 5.08 -4.17 10.45
N ARG A 134 4.44 -4.45 11.60
CA ARG A 134 5.16 -4.52 12.88
C ARG A 134 5.93 -5.82 13.02
N THR A 135 5.29 -6.92 12.63
CA THR A 135 5.79 -8.28 12.86
C THR A 135 6.46 -8.91 11.63
N GLY A 136 6.16 -8.41 10.42
CA GLY A 136 6.59 -9.05 9.18
C GLY A 136 5.80 -10.31 8.85
N LEU A 137 4.60 -10.45 9.42
CA LEU A 137 3.69 -11.54 9.10
C LEU A 137 2.86 -11.18 7.86
N ILE A 138 2.96 -12.02 6.83
CA ILE A 138 2.12 -11.98 5.64
C ILE A 138 1.07 -13.09 5.75
N GLU A 139 -0.20 -12.71 5.75
CA GLU A 139 -1.33 -13.65 5.74
C GLU A 139 -1.99 -13.59 4.37
N VAL A 140 -2.09 -14.73 3.67
CA VAL A 140 -2.73 -14.81 2.35
C VAL A 140 -3.74 -15.94 2.32
N TYR A 141 -4.91 -15.70 1.73
CA TYR A 141 -6.02 -16.65 1.68
C TYR A 141 -5.85 -17.65 0.52
N LEU A 142 -4.67 -18.26 0.41
CA LEU A 142 -4.24 -19.07 -0.74
C LEU A 142 -5.19 -20.22 -1.07
N SER A 143 -5.78 -20.84 -0.06
CA SER A 143 -6.75 -21.93 -0.23
C SER A 143 -8.02 -21.54 -1.02
N ARG A 144 -8.36 -20.25 -1.06
CA ARG A 144 -9.55 -19.71 -1.74
C ARG A 144 -9.24 -19.00 -3.06
N LEU A 145 -7.99 -18.58 -3.26
CA LEU A 145 -7.57 -17.96 -4.50
C LEU A 145 -7.47 -18.99 -5.63
N ARG A 146 -7.78 -18.58 -6.85
CA ARG A 146 -7.83 -19.44 -8.04
C ARG A 146 -7.08 -18.78 -9.19
N GLY A 147 -6.46 -19.60 -10.04
CA GLY A 147 -5.73 -19.13 -11.22
C GLY A 147 -4.73 -18.02 -10.90
N GLU A 148 -4.74 -16.97 -11.72
CA GLU A 148 -3.84 -15.82 -11.64
C GLU A 148 -4.07 -14.91 -10.42
N SER A 149 -5.19 -15.04 -9.70
CA SER A 149 -5.44 -14.23 -8.50
C SER A 149 -4.48 -14.60 -7.36
N ALA A 150 -4.10 -15.87 -7.23
CA ALA A 150 -3.18 -16.32 -6.19
C ALA A 150 -1.79 -15.68 -6.31
N PRO A 151 -1.06 -15.80 -7.45
CA PRO A 151 0.24 -15.16 -7.59
C PRO A 151 0.15 -13.63 -7.54
N LYS A 152 -0.92 -13.02 -8.07
CA LYS A 152 -1.14 -11.56 -8.01
C LYS A 152 -1.20 -11.07 -6.56
N VAL A 153 -2.04 -11.68 -5.72
CA VAL A 153 -2.18 -11.28 -4.32
C VAL A 153 -0.88 -11.51 -3.57
N VAL A 154 -0.21 -12.65 -3.77
CA VAL A 154 1.10 -12.88 -3.12
C VAL A 154 2.13 -11.82 -3.55
N ALA A 155 2.19 -11.50 -4.84
CA ALA A 155 3.12 -10.48 -5.34
C ALA A 155 2.79 -9.10 -4.75
N HIS A 156 1.51 -8.76 -4.61
CA HIS A 156 1.06 -7.53 -3.97
C HIS A 156 1.54 -7.45 -2.50
N GLU A 157 1.29 -8.48 -1.70
CA GLU A 157 1.74 -8.49 -0.29
C GLU A 157 3.28 -8.43 -0.15
N LEU A 158 4.00 -9.09 -1.07
CA LEU A 158 5.46 -8.96 -1.13
C LEU A 158 5.89 -7.52 -1.45
N GLY A 159 5.13 -6.78 -2.25
CA GLY A 159 5.40 -5.36 -2.50
C GLY A 159 5.27 -4.49 -1.24
N HIS A 160 4.34 -4.82 -0.34
CA HIS A 160 4.30 -4.20 0.99
C HIS A 160 5.53 -4.56 1.82
N ALA A 161 5.97 -5.82 1.80
CA ALA A 161 7.17 -6.23 2.54
C ALA A 161 8.44 -5.53 2.02
N LEU A 162 8.48 -5.22 0.72
CA LEU A 162 9.53 -4.41 0.09
C LEU A 162 9.43 -2.91 0.41
N GLY A 163 8.31 -2.47 0.99
CA GLY A 163 8.13 -1.12 1.55
C GLY A 163 7.15 -0.22 0.80
N SER A 164 6.34 -0.73 -0.14
CA SER A 164 5.31 0.07 -0.83
C SER A 164 4.00 0.11 -0.05
N ILE A 165 3.28 1.23 -0.08
CA ILE A 165 1.86 1.25 0.36
C ILE A 165 0.94 0.68 -0.72
N ASP A 166 -0.34 0.55 -0.38
CA ASP A 166 -1.42 0.61 -1.36
C ASP A 166 -1.47 2.00 -1.99
N THR A 167 -0.98 2.09 -3.21
CA THR A 167 -0.82 3.36 -3.93
C THR A 167 -2.14 3.91 -4.46
N GLY A 168 -3.17 3.08 -4.67
CA GLY A 168 -4.36 3.49 -5.40
C GLY A 168 -4.13 3.77 -6.90
N CYS A 169 -2.89 3.62 -7.40
CA CYS A 169 -2.56 3.81 -8.80
C CYS A 169 -3.04 2.61 -9.61
N VAL A 170 -4.26 2.68 -10.15
CA VAL A 170 -5.03 1.56 -10.71
C VAL A 170 -4.26 0.70 -11.71
N SER A 171 -3.31 1.25 -12.47
CA SER A 171 -2.50 0.50 -13.45
C SER A 171 -1.36 -0.35 -12.87
N THR A 172 -1.12 -0.29 -11.55
CA THR A 172 0.03 -0.91 -10.88
C THR A 172 -0.34 -2.16 -10.10
N LEU A 173 0.67 -2.99 -9.77
CA LEU A 173 0.48 -4.12 -8.89
C LEU A 173 0.09 -3.66 -7.48
N MET A 174 0.66 -2.53 -7.02
CA MET A 174 0.44 -1.97 -5.68
C MET A 174 -0.78 -1.05 -5.61
N SER A 175 -1.79 -1.21 -6.47
CA SER A 175 -2.98 -0.33 -6.44
C SER A 175 -3.93 -0.62 -5.26
N GLY A 176 -3.86 -1.81 -4.66
CA GLY A 176 -4.77 -2.25 -3.59
C GLY A 176 -6.19 -2.56 -4.06
N GLN A 177 -6.47 -2.48 -5.37
CA GLN A 177 -7.79 -2.76 -5.93
C GLN A 177 -7.82 -4.13 -6.65
N PRO A 178 -8.36 -5.18 -6.01
CA PRO A 178 -8.25 -6.55 -6.53
C PRO A 178 -8.94 -6.74 -7.89
N ASP A 179 -10.06 -6.05 -8.13
CA ASP A 179 -10.95 -6.27 -9.28
C ASP A 179 -10.70 -5.33 -10.48
N SER A 180 -9.96 -4.24 -10.29
CA SER A 180 -9.73 -3.21 -11.31
C SER A 180 -8.26 -3.05 -11.73
N ALA A 181 -7.31 -3.62 -10.96
CA ALA A 181 -5.90 -3.50 -11.29
C ALA A 181 -5.49 -4.46 -12.41
N PRO A 182 -5.05 -3.96 -13.59
CA PRO A 182 -4.71 -4.80 -14.74
C PRO A 182 -3.34 -5.46 -14.59
N ALA A 183 -2.47 -4.97 -13.69
CA ALA A 183 -1.14 -5.52 -13.50
C ALA A 183 -1.16 -6.80 -12.64
N TYR A 184 -0.65 -7.88 -13.21
CA TYR A 184 -0.42 -9.17 -12.54
C TYR A 184 1.03 -9.36 -12.08
N THR A 185 1.91 -8.44 -12.46
CA THR A 185 3.35 -8.48 -12.16
C THR A 185 3.83 -7.07 -11.84
N PRO A 186 4.97 -6.91 -11.14
CA PRO A 186 5.48 -5.58 -10.78
C PRO A 186 5.72 -4.70 -12.00
N THR A 187 5.19 -3.48 -11.95
CA THR A 187 5.34 -2.46 -12.98
C THR A 187 6.61 -1.62 -12.78
N PRO A 188 7.03 -0.80 -13.76
CA PRO A 188 8.12 0.14 -13.57
C PRO A 188 7.94 1.06 -12.36
N LEU A 189 6.71 1.52 -12.08
CA LEU A 189 6.41 2.34 -10.90
C LEU A 189 6.64 1.57 -9.60
N ASP A 190 6.10 0.35 -9.49
CA ASP A 190 6.30 -0.51 -8.32
C ASP A 190 7.80 -0.72 -8.02
N VAL A 191 8.58 -1.03 -9.05
CA VAL A 191 10.03 -1.22 -8.96
C VAL A 191 10.75 0.07 -8.56
N ALA A 192 10.38 1.21 -9.14
CA ALA A 192 11.01 2.49 -8.87
C ALA A 192 10.77 2.95 -7.42
N ILE A 193 9.57 2.74 -6.88
CA ILE A 193 9.23 3.05 -5.48
C ILE A 193 10.15 2.28 -4.53
N ILE A 194 10.35 0.98 -4.77
CA ILE A 194 11.20 0.12 -3.93
C ILE A 194 12.67 0.57 -3.99
N LEU A 195 13.14 0.90 -5.20
CA LEU A 195 14.53 1.20 -5.47
C LEU A 195 15.01 2.58 -5.05
N GLN A 196 14.13 3.58 -5.15
CA GLN A 196 14.50 4.96 -4.85
C GLN A 196 14.39 5.27 -3.38
N GLY A 197 13.53 4.56 -2.65
CA GLY A 197 13.41 4.82 -1.24
C GLY A 197 14.52 4.14 -0.44
N ARG A 198 14.84 4.78 0.67
CA ARG A 198 15.98 4.43 1.50
C ARG A 198 15.66 3.17 2.31
N TYR A 199 16.63 2.27 2.41
CA TYR A 199 16.62 1.08 3.26
C TYR A 199 17.34 1.41 4.57
#